data_AF-A0A845A620-F1
#
_entry.id   AF-A0A845A620-F1
#
_cell.length_a   1.000
_cell.length_b   1.000
_cell.length_c   1.000
_cell.angle_alpha   90.00
_cell.angle_beta   90.00
_cell.angle_gamma   90.00
#
_symmetry.space_group_name_H-M   'P 1'
#
loop_
_entity.id
_entity.type
_entity.pdbx_description
1 polymer ?
#
loop_
_entity_poly.entity_id
_entity_poly.type
_entity_poly.pdbx_seq_one_letter_code
_entity_poly.pdbx_strand_id
1 'polypeptide(L)' 'MDLNHQYSEHQRALIGANLATNDNDRLARLATASHIAERISVFQHSLGAAAACAWSKAQFVAAPAVMKGHSPTA' A
#
# COMPACT_ATOMS: atom_id res chain seq x y z
N MET A 1 6.49 -6.34 5.32
CA MET A 1 6.80 -6.92 3.99
C MET A 1 7.82 -6.02 3.31
N ASP A 2 8.82 -6.59 2.63
CA ASP A 2 9.70 -5.81 1.75
C ASP A 2 9.04 -5.65 0.37
N LEU A 3 8.55 -4.45 0.07
CA LEU A 3 7.85 -4.16 -1.19
C LEU A 3 8.77 -4.25 -2.41
N ASN A 4 10.01 -3.79 -2.31
CA ASN A 4 10.94 -3.81 -3.44
C ASN A 4 11.27 -5.25 -3.82
N HIS A 5 11.51 -6.09 -2.81
CA HIS A 5 11.70 -7.51 -3.05
C HIS A 5 10.46 -8.15 -3.69
N GLN A 6 9.25 -7.88 -3.19
CA GLN A 6 8.03 -8.43 -3.82
C GLN A 6 7.84 -7.95 -5.27
N TYR A 7 8.07 -6.68 -5.56
CA TYR A 7 7.97 -6.16 -6.92
C TYR A 7 9.03 -6.79 -7.85
N SER A 8 10.25 -7.01 -7.35
CA SER A 8 11.30 -7.69 -8.12
C SER A 8 10.91 -9.13 -8.47
N GLU A 9 10.37 -9.90 -7.52
CA GLU A 9 9.89 -11.25 -7.76
C GLU A 9 8.67 -11.29 -8.70
N HIS A 10 7.76 -10.33 -8.56
CA HIS A 10 6.63 -10.16 -9.48
C HIS A 10 7.10 -9.92 -10.93
N GLN A 11 8.02 -8.99 -11.12
CA GLN A 11 8.61 -8.70 -12.43
C GLN A 11 9.36 -9.92 -12.99
N ARG A 12 10.12 -10.63 -12.14
CA ARG A 12 10.83 -11.84 -12.52
C ARG A 12 9.86 -12.94 -12.99
N ALA A 13 8.72 -13.10 -12.32
CA ALA A 13 7.67 -14.04 -12.72
C ALA A 13 7.04 -13.66 -14.07
N LEU A 14 6.72 -12.37 -14.28
CA LEU A 14 6.17 -11.89 -15.55
C LEU A 14 7.14 -12.04 -16.73
N ILE A 15 8.40 -11.65 -16.54
CA ILE A 15 9.45 -11.82 -17.55
C ILE A 15 9.62 -13.30 -17.88
N GLY A 16 9.67 -14.15 -16.84
CA GLY A 16 9.72 -15.60 -17.04
C GLY A 16 8.52 -16.14 -17.81
N ALA A 17 7.31 -15.64 -17.55
CA ALA A 17 6.10 -16.07 -18.26
C ALA A 17 6.16 -15.68 -19.74
N ASN A 18 6.66 -14.49 -20.04
CA ASN A 18 6.86 -14.02 -21.41
C ASN A 18 7.90 -14.84 -22.20
N LEU A 19 8.90 -15.40 -21.49
CA LEU A 19 9.96 -16.23 -22.07
C LEU A 19 9.64 -17.73 -22.07
N ALA A 20 8.49 -18.14 -21.55
CA ALA A 20 8.12 -19.56 -21.47
C ALA A 20 7.86 -20.14 -22.86
N THR A 21 8.40 -21.33 -23.12
CA THR A 21 8.28 -22.03 -24.41
C THR A 21 7.02 -22.88 -24.53
N ASN A 22 6.30 -23.08 -23.42
CA ASN A 22 5.05 -23.83 -23.37
C ASN A 22 4.03 -23.16 -22.44
N ASP A 23 2.76 -23.51 -22.65
CA ASP A 23 1.65 -22.88 -21.95
C ASP A 23 1.56 -23.25 -20.47
N ASN A 24 1.95 -24.46 -20.08
CA ASN A 24 1.92 -24.88 -18.68
C ASN A 24 2.89 -24.06 -17.83
N ASP A 25 4.13 -23.89 -18.31
CA ASP A 25 5.14 -23.06 -17.65
C ASP A 25 4.73 -21.59 -17.63
N ARG A 26 4.16 -21.09 -18.73
CA ARG A 26 3.60 -19.74 -18.79
C ARG A 26 2.52 -19.53 -17.74
N LEU A 27 1.56 -20.45 -17.63
CA LEU A 27 0.47 -20.40 -16.65
C LEU A 27 0.98 -20.49 -15.21
N ALA A 28 1.93 -21.38 -14.91
CA ALA A 28 2.51 -21.49 -13.58
C ALA A 28 3.21 -20.19 -13.13
N ARG A 29 3.92 -19.53 -14.05
CA ARG A 29 4.58 -18.25 -13.78
C ARG A 29 3.60 -17.10 -13.63
N LEU A 30 2.54 -17.08 -14.43
CA LEU A 30 1.45 -16.11 -14.27
C LEU A 30 0.72 -16.30 -12.94
N ALA A 31 0.45 -17.54 -12.52
CA ALA A 31 -0.14 -17.81 -11.21
C ALA A 31 0.76 -17.30 -10.07
N THR A 32 2.08 -17.48 -10.20
CA THR A 32 3.06 -16.92 -9.26
C THR A 32 2.99 -15.38 -9.24
N ALA A 33 2.96 -14.73 -10.40
CA ALA A 33 2.83 -13.28 -10.49
C ALA A 33 1.53 -12.78 -9.85
N SER A 34 0.39 -13.39 -10.17
CA SER A 34 -0.91 -13.06 -9.58
C SER A 34 -0.90 -13.16 -8.06
N HIS A 35 -0.32 -14.22 -7.51
CA HIS A 35 -0.20 -14.40 -6.07
C HIS A 35 0.63 -13.29 -5.40
N ILE A 36 1.73 -12.87 -6.03
CA ILE A 36 2.55 -11.76 -5.50
C ILE A 36 1.77 -10.44 -5.58
N ALA A 37 1.07 -10.18 -6.68
CA ALA A 37 0.26 -8.97 -6.86
C ALA A 37 -0.85 -8.86 -5.79
N GLU A 38 -1.51 -9.98 -5.47
CA GLU A 38 -2.50 -10.04 -4.39
C GLU A 38 -1.89 -9.69 -3.03
N ARG A 39 -0.72 -10.27 -2.71
CA ARG A 39 0.00 -9.98 -1.45
C ARG A 39 0.38 -8.51 -1.33
N ILE A 40 0.86 -7.90 -2.42
CA ILE A 40 1.16 -6.46 -2.48
C ILE A 40 -0.11 -5.63 -2.25
N SER A 41 -1.20 -5.97 -2.93
CA SER A 41 -2.48 -5.27 -2.83
C SER A 41 -3.02 -5.28 -1.40
N VAL A 42 -3.07 -6.44 -0.75
CA VAL A 42 -3.52 -6.58 0.65
C VAL A 42 -2.66 -5.73 1.59
N PHE A 43 -1.34 -5.77 1.42
CA PHE A 43 -0.42 -5.00 2.25
C PHE A 43 -0.62 -3.48 2.08
N GLN A 44 -0.70 -3.00 0.84
CA GLN A 44 -0.91 -1.58 0.55
C GLN A 44 -2.29 -1.08 1.02
N HIS A 45 -3.35 -1.88 0.87
CA HIS A 45 -4.66 -1.56 1.44
C HIS A 45 -4.60 -1.43 2.96
N SER A 46 -3.89 -2.34 3.63
CA SER A 46 -3.73 -2.30 5.09
C SER A 46 -2.97 -1.04 5.54
N LEU A 47 -1.90 -0.68 4.83
CA LEU A 47 -1.17 0.57 5.07
C LEU A 47 -2.04 1.81 4.81
N GLY A 48 -2.79 1.83 3.71
CA GLY A 48 -3.69 2.93 3.38
C GLY A 48 -4.79 3.13 4.43
N ALA A 49 -5.39 2.03 4.91
CA ALA A 49 -6.37 2.07 5.99
C ALA A 49 -5.77 2.62 7.30
N ALA A 50 -4.55 2.19 7.65
CA ALA A 50 -3.84 2.70 8.82
C ALA A 50 -3.53 4.19 8.69
N ALA A 51 -3.04 4.64 7.53
CA ALA A 51 -2.75 6.05 7.25
C ALA A 51 -4.02 6.91 7.31
N ALA A 52 -5.13 6.46 6.72
CA ALA A 52 -6.42 7.15 6.78
C ALA A 52 -6.92 7.29 8.23
N CYS A 53 -6.78 6.25 9.04
CA CYS A 53 -7.12 6.29 10.46
C CYS A 53 -6.25 7.31 11.23
N ALA A 54 -4.95 7.33 10.96
CA ALA A 54 -4.02 8.28 11.57
C ALA A 54 -4.35 9.73 11.19
N TRP A 55 -4.65 10.00 9.91
CA TRP A 55 -5.07 11.33 9.46
C TRP A 55 -6.39 11.76 10.09
N SER A 56 -7.38 10.88 10.15
CA SER A 56 -8.65 11.18 10.81
C SER A 56 -8.45 11.58 12.27
N LYS A 57 -7.62 10.84 13.03
CA LYS A 57 -7.28 11.19 14.42
C LYS A 57 -6.51 12.50 14.52
N ALA A 58 -5.57 12.76 13.61
CA ALA A 58 -4.77 13.98 13.61
C ALA A 58 -5.63 15.26 13.50
N GLN A 59 -6.75 15.21 12.77
CA GLN A 59 -7.68 16.35 12.68
C GLN A 59 -8.29 16.75 14.04
N PHE A 60 -8.49 15.79 14.94
CA PHE A 60 -9.06 16.04 16.26
C PHE A 60 -8.01 16.37 17.32
N VAL A 61 -6.76 15.94 17.13
CA VAL A 61 -5.63 16.26 18.03
C VAL A 61 -5.00 17.62 17.70
N ALA A 62 -5.02 18.03 16.43
CA ALA A 62 -4.45 19.28 15.96
C ALA A 62 -5.37 20.50 16.10
N ALA A 63 -6.57 20.36 16.68
CA ALA A 63 -7.39 21.51 17.02
C ALA A 63 -6.78 22.19 18.26
N PRO A 64 -6.14 23.38 18.14
CA PRO A 64 -5.88 24.17 19.32
C PRO A 64 -7.25 24.46 19.94
N ALA A 65 -7.36 24.29 21.25
CA ALA A 65 -8.45 24.85 22.00
C ALA A 65 -8.60 26.31 21.54
N VAL A 66 -9.68 26.62 20.82
CA VAL A 66 -10.10 27.99 20.56
C VAL A 66 -10.34 28.56 21.94
N MET A 67 -9.32 29.20 22.53
CA MET A 67 -9.48 30.08 23.68
C MET A 67 -10.34 31.23 23.19
N LYS A 68 -11.65 31.04 23.34
CA LYS A 68 -12.63 32.10 23.23
C LYS A 68 -12.42 33.04 24.42
N GLY A 69 -12.00 34.26 24.13
CA GLY A 69 -12.19 35.43 24.99
C GLY A 69 -10.97 35.85 25.80
N HIS A 70 -10.37 36.98 25.43
CA HIS A 70 -10.54 38.24 26.18
C HIS A 70 -9.86 39.36 25.39
N SER A 71 -10.62 40.38 24.97
CA SER A 71 -10.08 41.63 24.43
C SER A 71 -9.49 42.47 25.57
N PRO A 72 -8.24 42.96 25.51
CA PRO A 72 -7.80 44.00 26.44
C PRO A 72 -8.16 45.36 25.84
N THR A 73 -9.23 45.96 26.37
CA THR A 73 -9.44 47.40 26.34
C THR A 73 -8.61 48.06 27.44
N ALA A 74 -7.70 48.95 27.05
CA ALA A 74 -7.41 50.28 27.62
C ALA A 74 -5.98 50.69 27.25
#